data_AF-A0A844SJV4-F1
#
_entry.id   AF-A0A844SJV4-F1
#
_cell.length_a   1.000
_cell.length_b   1.000
_cell.length_c   1.000
_cell.angle_alpha   90.00
_cell.angle_beta   90.00
_cell.angle_gamma   90.00
#
_symmetry.space_group_name_H-M   'P 1'
#
loop_
_entity.id
_entity.type
_entity.pdbx_description
1 polymer ?
#
loop_
_entity_poly.entity_id
_entity_poly.type
_entity_poly.pdbx_seq_one_letter_code
_entity_poly.pdbx_strand_id
1 'polypeptide(L)' 'MADRILDQAADAVIYADRTGSIARWNSAAAALFGYSPEEALGQNLDLIIPEHLRAAHWQGAQMLTRVRAQFIGRRRHHQ' A
#
# COMPACT_ATOMS: atom_id res chain seq x y z
N MET A 1 -18.35 -7.38 -3.08
CA MET A 1 -18.34 -7.03 -4.52
C MET A 1 -17.07 -6.29 -4.92
N ALA A 2 -16.61 -5.30 -4.15
CA ALA A 2 -15.37 -4.57 -4.40
C ALA A 2 -14.12 -5.48 -4.56
N ASP A 3 -13.96 -6.50 -3.71
CA ASP A 3 -12.79 -7.41 -3.81
C ASP A 3 -12.69 -8.13 -5.18
N ARG A 4 -13.81 -8.54 -5.79
CA ARG A 4 -13.77 -9.18 -7.13
C ARG A 4 -13.39 -8.22 -8.24
N ILE A 5 -13.75 -6.94 -8.11
CA ILE A 5 -13.38 -5.92 -9.10
C ILE A 5 -11.87 -5.68 -9.05
N LEU A 6 -11.29 -5.60 -7.84
CA LEU A 6 -9.85 -5.43 -7.68
C LEU A 6 -9.06 -6.63 -8.18
N ASP A 7 -9.59 -7.84 -8.02
CA ASP A 7 -8.92 -9.05 -8.47
C ASP A 7 -8.93 -9.23 -10.00
N GLN A 8 -9.93 -8.65 -10.67
CA GLN A 8 -10.04 -8.63 -12.14
C GLN A 8 -9.45 -7.38 -12.78
N ALA A 9 -8.94 -6.43 -11.98
CA ALA A 9 -8.29 -5.24 -12.50
C ALA A 9 -7.01 -5.63 -13.25
N ALA A 10 -6.78 -5.02 -14.41
CA ALA A 10 -5.57 -5.24 -15.20
C ALA A 10 -4.32 -4.66 -14.52
N ASP A 11 -4.49 -3.60 -13.73
CA ASP A 11 -3.41 -2.98 -12.98
C ASP A 11 -3.12 -3.74 -11.69
N ALA A 12 -1.83 -3.80 -11.33
CA ALA A 12 -1.40 -4.34 -10.05
C ALA A 12 -1.92 -3.46 -8.91
N VAL A 13 -2.67 -4.07 -7.99
CA VAL A 13 -3.21 -3.40 -6.79
C VAL A 13 -2.61 -4.04 -5.55
N ILE A 14 -1.92 -3.24 -4.76
CA ILE A 14 -1.27 -3.63 -3.51
C ILE A 14 -1.72 -2.66 -2.42
N TYR A 15 -2.17 -3.22 -1.29
CA TYR A 15 -2.46 -2.44 -0.09
C TYR A 15 -1.68 -3.02 1.07
N ALA A 16 -1.02 -2.15 1.82
CA ALA A 16 -0.32 -2.50 3.04
C ALA A 16 -0.73 -1.56 4.18
N ASP A 17 -0.61 -2.05 5.41
CA ASP A 17 -0.84 -1.24 6.60
C ASP A 17 0.35 -0.30 6.89
N ARG A 18 0.25 0.45 8.00
CA ARG A 18 1.26 1.43 8.41
C ARG A 18 2.62 0.82 8.78
N THR A 19 2.66 -0.48 9.05
CA THR A 19 3.90 -1.23 9.31
C THR A 19 4.49 -1.83 8.04
N GLY A 20 3.78 -1.71 6.92
CA GLY A 20 4.17 -2.30 5.65
C GLY A 20 3.66 -3.71 5.43
N SER A 21 2.84 -4.26 6.35
CA SER A 21 2.27 -5.59 6.18
C SER A 21 1.24 -5.58 5.04
N ILE A 22 1.47 -6.40 4.02
CA ILE A 22 0.62 -6.49 2.83
C ILE A 22 -0.69 -7.16 3.22
N ALA A 23 -1.80 -6.43 3.04
CA ALA A 23 -3.15 -6.89 3.33
C ALA A 23 -4.00 -7.13 2.07
N ARG A 24 -3.51 -6.71 0.90
CA ARG A 24 -4.08 -7.07 -0.41
C ARG A 24 -3.00 -7.24 -1.47
N TRP A 25 -3.20 -8.24 -2.31
CA TRP A 25 -2.36 -8.62 -3.43
C TRP A 25 -3.26 -9.24 -4.50
N ASN A 26 -3.47 -8.56 -5.64
CA ASN A 26 -4.34 -9.06 -6.71
C ASN A 26 -3.59 -9.92 -7.74
N SER A 27 -4.34 -10.58 -8.63
CA SER A 27 -3.79 -11.40 -9.72
C SER A 27 -2.76 -10.65 -10.58
N ALA A 28 -2.99 -9.38 -10.90
CA ALA A 28 -2.06 -8.56 -11.67
C ALA A 28 -0.75 -8.26 -10.91
N ALA A 29 -0.81 -8.05 -9.58
CA ALA A 29 0.39 -7.90 -8.76
C ALA A 29 1.23 -9.19 -8.72
N ALA A 30 0.57 -10.35 -8.62
CA ALA A 30 1.24 -11.64 -8.69
C ALA A 30 1.95 -11.84 -10.04
N ALA A 31 1.28 -11.50 -11.14
CA ALA A 31 1.87 -11.57 -12.48
C ALA A 31 3.05 -10.60 -12.66
N LEU A 32 2.97 -9.40 -12.09
CA LEU A 32 3.99 -8.36 -12.24
C LEU A 32 5.24 -8.65 -11.40
N PHE A 33 5.08 -9.03 -10.13
CA PHE A 33 6.18 -9.17 -9.18
C PHE A 33 6.63 -10.62 -8.98
N GLY A 34 5.86 -11.60 -9.46
CA GLY A 34 6.23 -13.02 -9.42
C GLY A 34 5.97 -13.74 -8.10
N TYR A 35 5.30 -13.10 -7.15
CA TYR A 35 4.91 -13.70 -5.86
C TYR A 35 3.43 -14.06 -5.84
N SER A 36 3.11 -15.25 -5.39
CA SER A 36 1.71 -15.66 -5.19
C SER A 36 1.06 -14.87 -4.05
N PRO A 37 -0.28 -14.78 -4.00
CA PRO A 37 -0.97 -14.19 -2.84
C PRO A 37 -0.58 -14.85 -1.52
N GLU A 38 -0.37 -16.16 -1.50
CA GLU A 38 0.03 -16.92 -0.31
C GLU A 38 1.44 -16.55 0.16
N GLU A 39 2.33 -16.20 -0.76
CA GLU A 39 3.69 -15.74 -0.46
C GLU A 39 3.72 -14.28 -0.03
N ALA A 40 2.85 -13.43 -0.61
CA ALA A 40 2.89 -11.99 -0.40
C ALA A 40 2.05 -11.50 0.79
N LEU A 41 0.88 -12.11 1.05
CA LEU A 41 -0.01 -11.63 2.10
C LEU A 41 0.63 -11.82 3.49
N GLY A 42 0.59 -10.76 4.30
CA GLY A 42 1.22 -10.71 5.61
C GLY A 42 2.73 -10.44 5.59
N GLN A 43 3.38 -10.48 4.42
CA GLN A 43 4.78 -10.05 4.29
C GLN A 43 4.89 -8.52 4.33
N ASN A 44 6.11 -8.05 4.58
CA ASN A 44 6.42 -6.63 4.47
C ASN A 44 6.57 -6.21 3.00
N LEU A 45 6.19 -4.97 2.66
CA LEU A 45 6.40 -4.35 1.34
C LEU A 45 7.85 -4.41 0.84
N ASP A 46 8.82 -4.56 1.74
CA ASP A 46 10.22 -4.85 1.40
C ASP A 46 10.41 -6.05 0.45
N LEU A 47 9.41 -6.95 0.36
CA LEU A 47 9.33 -8.04 -0.62
C LEU A 47 9.53 -7.56 -2.08
N ILE A 48 9.00 -6.38 -2.42
CA ILE A 48 9.06 -5.81 -3.77
C ILE A 48 9.89 -4.54 -3.88
N ILE A 49 10.36 -4.01 -2.75
CA ILE A 49 11.21 -2.81 -2.73
C ILE A 49 12.67 -3.27 -2.78
N PRO A 50 13.43 -2.92 -3.82
CA PRO A 50 14.85 -3.21 -3.89
C PRO A 50 15.59 -2.71 -2.64
N GLU A 51 16.52 -3.51 -2.12
CA GLU A 51 17.24 -3.24 -0.86
C GLU A 51 17.75 -1.78 -0.76
N HIS A 52 18.41 -1.31 -1.82
CA HIS A 52 19.00 0.03 -1.88
C HIS A 52 17.96 1.18 -1.87
N LEU A 53 16.68 0.90 -2.09
CA LEU A 53 15.58 1.86 -2.06
C LEU A 53 14.74 1.80 -0.79
N ARG A 54 14.88 0.75 0.05
CA ARG A 54 14.03 0.54 1.23
C ARG A 54 14.06 1.71 2.20
N ALA A 55 15.26 2.21 2.52
CA ALA A 55 15.41 3.35 3.43
C ALA A 55 14.68 4.60 2.90
N ALA A 56 14.86 4.93 1.62
CA ALA A 56 14.21 6.09 1.00
C ALA A 56 12.69 5.94 0.94
N HIS A 57 12.20 4.75 0.56
CA HIS A 57 10.77 4.42 0.54
C HIS A 57 10.14 4.65 1.94
N TRP A 58 10.74 4.08 2.98
CA TRP A 58 10.21 4.19 4.35
C TRP A 58 10.27 5.61 4.90
N GLN A 59 11.32 6.37 4.58
CA GLN A 59 11.37 7.80 4.91
C GLN A 59 10.23 8.56 4.24
N GLY A 60 9.96 8.32 2.95
CA GLY A 60 8.85 8.94 2.22
C GLY A 60 7.47 8.59 2.81
N ALA A 61 7.24 7.32 3.15
CA ALA A 61 6.00 6.87 3.76
C ALA A 61 5.74 7.54 5.13
N GLN A 62 6.78 7.70 5.94
CA GLN A 62 6.69 8.42 7.22
C GLN A 62 6.36 9.90 7.02
N MET A 63 6.93 10.55 5.99
CA MET A 63 6.64 11.95 5.67
C MET A 63 5.17 12.14 5.23
N LEU A 64 4.64 11.27 4.36
CA LEU A 64 3.23 11.34 3.92
C LEU A 64 2.24 11.17 5.07
N THR A 65 2.58 10.31 6.03
CA THR A 65 1.77 10.13 7.24
C THR A 65 1.73 11.41 8.10
N ARG A 66 2.81 12.21 8.11
CA ARG A 66 2.86 13.50 8.81
C ARG A 66 2.04 14.59 8.13
N VAL A 67 1.97 14.61 6.80
CA VAL A 67 1.23 15.64 6.02
C VAL A 67 -0.29 15.52 6.19
N ARG A 68 -0.82 14.30 6.34
CA ARG A 68 -2.28 14.07 6.55
C ARG A 68 -2.82 14.59 7.89
N ALA A 69 -1.97 14.78 8.90
CA ALA A 69 -2.41 15.25 10.22
C ALA A 69 -2.80 16.74 10.27
N GLN A 70 -2.34 17.56 9.31
CA GLN A 70 -2.64 19.00 9.31
C GLN A 70 -3.95 19.40 8.59
N PHE A 71 -4.52 18.52 7.77
CA PHE A 71 -5.70 18.87 6.94
C PHE A 71 -7.07 18.56 7.58
N ILE A 72 -7.12 17.89 8.74
CA ILE A 72 -8.40 17.53 9.41
C ILE A 72 -8.85 18.61 10.43
N GLY A 73 -8.09 19.69 10.64
CA GLY A 73 -8.34 20.69 11.70
C GLY A 73 -9.09 21.97 11.32
N ARG A 74 -9.52 22.18 10.07
CA ARG A 74 -10.17 23.45 9.66
C ARG A 74 -11.44 23.24 8.84
N ARG A 75 -12.52 22.84 9.52
CA ARG A 75 -13.88 23.31 9.18
C ARG A 75 -14.57 23.78 10.45
N ARG A 76 -14.37 25.06 10.80
CA ARG A 76 -15.17 25.76 11.81
C ARG A 76 -16.49 26.21 11.17
N HIS A 77 -17.58 25.76 11.78
CA HIS A 77 -18.89 26.39 11.94
C HIS A 77 -19.28 27.55 11.00
N HIS A 78 -20.27 27.27 10.14
CA HIS A 78 -21.27 28.25 9.71
C HIS A 78 -22.60 27.52 9.48
N GLN A 79 -23.35 27.33 10.57
CA GLN A 79 -24.80 27.53 10.66
C GLN A 79 -25.08 28.05 12.06
#